data_AF-A0A2T5LE55-F1
#
_entry.id   AF-A0A2T5LE55-F1
#
_cell.length_a   1.000
_cell.length_b   1.000
_cell.length_c   1.000
_cell.angle_alpha   90.00
_cell.angle_beta   90.00
_cell.angle_gamma   90.00
#
_symmetry.space_group_name_H-M   'P 1'
#
loop_
_entity.id
_entity.type
_entity.pdbx_description
1 polymer ?
#
loop_
_entity_poly.entity_id
_entity_poly.type
_entity_poly.pdbx_seq_one_letter_code
_entity_poly.pdbx_strand_id
1 'polypeptide(L)'
;MKSLTLALLLGLPLMASAQTPGTHGHAAPLPEPMKRFAWRDEAAGYTFVAPPRWAGKVKAVPLDSKALAKSGATSGVRFVAGSKTLLVLLATDEVRSNALVATGNRELSRYDGHVVAVKAEADAGDLALTDAELASAVEWDGGQSGTVAR
;
A
#
# COMPACT_ATOMS: atom_id res chain seq x y z
N MET A 1 -61.53 -18.82 -27.44
CA MET A 1 -61.12 -18.74 -28.87
C MET A 1 -59.62 -18.48 -28.92
N LYS A 2 -58.92 -19.22 -29.79
CA LYS A 2 -57.52 -19.06 -30.27
C LYS A 2 -56.37 -19.47 -29.35
N SER A 3 -55.95 -20.71 -29.59
CA SER A 3 -54.63 -21.31 -29.36
C SER A 3 -53.51 -20.60 -30.16
N LEU A 4 -52.25 -20.75 -29.72
CA LEU A 4 -50.99 -20.87 -30.51
C LEU A 4 -49.81 -20.73 -29.50
N THR A 5 -48.65 -21.40 -29.52
CA THR A 5 -48.08 -22.66 -30.04
C THR A 5 -46.72 -22.82 -29.32
N LEU A 6 -46.27 -24.05 -29.14
CA LEU A 6 -44.99 -24.47 -28.55
C LEU A 6 -43.88 -24.57 -29.63
N ALA A 7 -42.63 -24.18 -29.35
CA ALA A 7 -41.37 -24.70 -29.96
C ALA A 7 -40.16 -24.12 -29.19
N LEU A 8 -39.36 -24.86 -28.41
CA LEU A 8 -38.37 -25.93 -28.67
C LEU A 8 -37.01 -25.43 -29.23
N LEU A 9 -35.92 -25.77 -28.51
CA LEU A 9 -34.58 -26.23 -28.96
C LEU A 9 -33.33 -25.43 -28.50
N LEU A 10 -32.42 -26.20 -27.85
CA LEU A 10 -30.94 -26.29 -28.03
C LEU A 10 -30.13 -24.98 -27.96
N GLY A 11 -29.13 -24.78 -27.09
CA GLY A 11 -27.98 -25.63 -26.79
C GLY A 11 -26.67 -24.94 -27.26
N LEU A 12 -25.64 -24.93 -26.39
CA LEU A 12 -24.19 -24.64 -26.63
C LEU A 12 -23.73 -23.17 -26.66
N PRO A 13 -22.41 -22.86 -26.44
CA PRO A 13 -21.35 -23.53 -25.67
C PRO A 13 -20.57 -22.57 -24.73
N LEU A 14 -19.65 -23.15 -23.93
CA LEU A 14 -18.57 -22.46 -23.23
C LEU A 14 -17.86 -21.43 -24.13
N MET A 15 -17.89 -20.15 -23.76
CA MET A 15 -17.02 -19.15 -24.37
C MET A 15 -15.64 -19.25 -23.74
N ALA A 16 -14.73 -19.87 -24.49
CA ALA A 16 -13.30 -19.82 -24.26
C ALA A 16 -12.80 -18.38 -24.38
N SER A 17 -12.17 -17.85 -23.34
CA SER A 17 -11.50 -16.54 -23.37
C SER A 17 -10.19 -16.65 -24.16
N ALA A 18 -10.25 -16.41 -25.46
CA ALA A 18 -9.07 -16.16 -26.27
C ALA A 18 -8.60 -14.72 -26.07
N GLN A 19 -7.41 -14.51 -25.50
CA GLN A 19 -6.75 -13.21 -25.52
C GLN A 19 -6.34 -12.88 -26.96
N THR A 20 -6.94 -11.86 -27.55
CA THR A 20 -6.62 -11.40 -28.91
C THR A 20 -5.30 -10.60 -28.92
N PRO A 21 -4.34 -10.93 -29.80
CA PRO A 21 -3.19 -10.07 -30.08
C PRO A 21 -3.66 -8.71 -30.61
N GLY A 22 -3.08 -7.62 -30.09
CA GLY A 22 -3.46 -6.26 -30.47
C GLY A 22 -3.24 -5.98 -31.96
N THR A 23 -4.24 -5.43 -32.64
CA THR A 23 -4.21 -5.11 -34.08
C THR A 23 -3.61 -3.72 -34.30
N HIS A 24 -2.62 -3.57 -35.20
CA HIS A 24 -2.06 -2.27 -35.57
C HIS A 24 -3.16 -1.27 -35.94
N GLY A 25 -3.14 -0.07 -35.34
CA GLY A 25 -4.09 1.01 -35.61
C GLY A 25 -5.23 1.16 -34.60
N HIS A 26 -5.34 0.27 -33.60
CA HIS A 26 -6.23 0.48 -32.45
C HIS A 26 -5.47 1.19 -31.34
N ALA A 27 -6.19 2.05 -30.59
CA ALA A 27 -5.65 2.63 -29.37
C ALA A 27 -5.20 1.51 -28.44
N ALA A 28 -4.01 1.67 -27.83
CA ALA A 28 -3.53 0.71 -26.85
C ALA A 28 -4.61 0.52 -25.77
N PRO A 29 -4.91 -0.72 -25.35
CA PRO A 29 -5.82 -0.94 -24.24
C PRO A 29 -5.34 -0.11 -23.04
N LEU A 30 -6.29 0.53 -22.34
CA LEU A 30 -5.98 1.33 -21.16
C LEU A 30 -5.17 0.47 -20.19
N PRO A 31 -3.97 0.91 -19.78
CA PRO A 31 -3.15 0.14 -18.86
C PRO A 31 -3.95 -0.07 -17.57
N GLU A 32 -4.22 -1.34 -17.23
CA GLU A 32 -4.79 -1.66 -15.93
C GLU A 32 -3.83 -1.14 -14.85
N PRO A 33 -4.34 -0.45 -13.80
CA PRO A 33 -3.49 0.03 -12.74
C PRO A 33 -2.82 -1.17 -12.07
N MET A 34 -1.48 -1.21 -12.12
CA MET A 34 -0.71 -2.29 -11.51
C MET A 34 -1.11 -2.43 -10.04
N LYS A 35 -1.45 -3.65 -9.60
CA LYS A 35 -1.82 -3.93 -8.21
C LYS A 35 -0.74 -3.37 -7.28
N ARG A 36 -1.11 -2.39 -6.45
CA ARG A 36 -0.20 -1.76 -5.48
C ARG A 36 -0.22 -2.53 -4.17
N PHE A 37 0.87 -2.44 -3.43
CA PHE A 37 0.87 -2.85 -2.03
C PHE A 37 0.28 -1.70 -1.22
N ALA A 38 -0.71 -2.00 -0.38
CA ALA A 38 -1.29 -1.05 0.56
C ALA A 38 -1.39 -1.70 1.94
N TRP A 39 -1.06 -0.93 2.98
CA TRP A 39 -1.23 -1.32 4.37
C TRP A 39 -1.84 -0.17 5.16
N ARG A 40 -2.74 -0.49 6.09
CA ARG A 40 -3.56 0.47 6.81
C ARG A 40 -3.22 0.47 8.29
N ASP A 41 -2.95 1.64 8.84
CA ASP A 41 -2.89 1.86 10.29
C ASP A 41 -4.20 2.54 10.74
N GLU A 42 -5.12 1.74 11.28
CA GLU A 42 -6.40 2.29 11.78
C GLU A 42 -6.23 3.13 13.04
N ALA A 43 -5.18 2.89 13.84
CA ALA A 43 -4.98 3.64 15.08
C ALA A 43 -4.46 5.06 14.81
N ALA A 44 -3.67 5.22 13.74
CA ALA A 44 -3.13 6.50 13.32
C ALA A 44 -3.91 7.15 12.16
N GLY A 45 -4.82 6.45 11.50
CA GLY A 45 -5.65 7.03 10.44
C GLY A 45 -4.90 7.31 9.13
N TYR A 46 -4.00 6.40 8.73
CA TYR A 46 -3.30 6.52 7.44
C TYR A 46 -3.14 5.19 6.71
N THR A 47 -3.02 5.28 5.39
CA THR A 47 -2.67 4.17 4.51
C THR A 47 -1.27 4.37 3.96
N PHE A 48 -0.41 3.37 4.11
CA PHE A 48 0.86 3.28 3.42
C PHE A 48 0.68 2.61 2.06
N VAL A 49 0.98 3.33 0.98
CA VAL A 49 0.89 2.85 -0.40
C VAL A 49 2.29 2.72 -0.99
N ALA A 50 2.72 1.47 -1.18
CA ALA A 50 4.03 1.19 -1.76
C ALA A 50 3.95 1.03 -3.30
N PRO A 51 5.11 1.04 -3.98
CA PRO A 51 5.18 0.80 -5.41
C PRO A 51 4.67 -0.62 -5.78
N PRO A 52 4.20 -0.82 -7.03
CA PRO A 52 3.71 -2.13 -7.48
C PRO A 52 4.71 -3.28 -7.32
N ARG A 53 6.02 -3.00 -7.33
CA ARG A 53 7.06 -4.04 -7.15
C ARG A 53 6.99 -4.77 -5.80
N TRP A 54 6.31 -4.20 -4.81
CA TRP A 54 6.08 -4.84 -3.50
C TRP A 54 4.90 -5.80 -3.50
N ALA A 55 3.96 -5.67 -4.42
CA ALA A 55 2.73 -6.45 -4.42
C ALA A 55 3.03 -7.96 -4.52
N GLY A 56 2.49 -8.74 -3.58
CA GLY A 56 2.71 -10.19 -3.50
C GLY A 56 4.09 -10.63 -2.98
N LYS A 57 5.02 -9.69 -2.73
CA LYS A 57 6.39 -10.00 -2.24
C LYS A 57 6.61 -9.55 -0.80
N VAL A 58 5.99 -8.44 -0.41
CA VAL A 58 6.18 -7.82 0.89
C VAL A 58 5.01 -8.15 1.81
N LYS A 59 5.30 -8.39 3.08
CA LYS A 59 4.31 -8.59 4.15
C LYS A 59 4.45 -7.49 5.19
N ALA A 60 3.32 -7.04 5.70
CA ALA A 60 3.24 -6.16 6.87
C ALA A 60 3.18 -7.02 8.14
N VAL A 61 4.09 -6.78 9.07
CA VAL A 61 4.12 -7.43 10.38
C VAL A 61 4.02 -6.35 11.46
N PRO A 62 2.88 -6.22 12.16
CA PRO A 62 2.75 -5.27 13.25
C PRO A 62 3.83 -5.45 14.31
N LEU A 63 4.29 -4.34 14.89
CA LEU A 63 5.27 -4.39 15.98
C LEU A 63 4.60 -4.84 17.28
N ASP A 64 5.35 -5.61 18.07
CA ASP A 64 4.93 -5.95 19.43
C ASP A 64 5.11 -4.78 20.40
N SER A 65 4.49 -4.87 21.57
CA SER A 65 4.52 -3.81 22.59
C SER A 65 5.94 -3.47 23.05
N LYS A 66 6.88 -4.43 23.03
CA LYS A 66 8.27 -4.22 23.44
C LYS A 66 9.01 -3.36 22.40
N ALA A 67 8.81 -3.65 21.11
CA ALA A 67 9.36 -2.86 20.02
C ALA A 67 8.77 -1.44 20.00
N LEU A 68 7.47 -1.30 20.21
CA LEU A 68 6.80 0.01 20.31
C LEU A 68 7.37 0.84 21.48
N ALA A 69 7.44 0.26 22.68
CA ALA A 69 8.00 0.94 23.86
C ALA A 69 9.44 1.42 23.64
N LYS A 70 10.27 0.61 22.97
CA LYS A 70 11.66 0.99 22.65
C LYS A 70 11.74 2.16 21.66
N SER A 71 10.79 2.25 20.74
CA SER A 71 10.74 3.29 19.72
C SER A 71 10.06 4.59 20.16
N GLY A 72 9.25 4.54 21.22
CA GLY A 72 8.38 5.66 21.63
C GLY A 72 7.14 5.85 20.74
N ALA A 73 6.88 4.92 19.82
CA ALA A 73 5.72 4.93 18.93
C ALA A 73 4.47 4.35 19.61
N THR A 74 3.29 4.82 19.20
CA THR A 74 1.99 4.29 19.63
C THR A 74 1.53 3.12 18.77
N SER A 75 1.89 3.12 17.50
CA SER A 75 1.67 2.03 16.56
C SER A 75 2.86 1.91 15.60
N GLY A 76 2.96 0.77 14.93
CA GLY A 76 4.05 0.55 14.00
C GLY A 76 4.00 -0.80 13.31
N VAL A 77 4.66 -0.85 12.17
CA VAL A 77 4.69 -2.02 11.29
C VAL A 77 6.08 -2.21 10.70
N ARG A 78 6.48 -3.46 10.60
CA ARG A 78 7.67 -3.89 9.87
C ARG A 78 7.24 -4.45 8.51
N PHE A 79 7.80 -3.91 7.44
CA PHE A 79 7.63 -4.50 6.11
C PHE A 79 8.77 -5.46 5.82
N VAL A 80 8.41 -6.72 5.54
CA VAL A 80 9.38 -7.81 5.35
C VAL A 80 9.21 -8.48 4.00
N ALA A 81 10.33 -8.86 3.40
CA ALA A 81 10.41 -9.73 2.23
C ALA A 81 11.25 -10.96 2.60
N GLY A 82 10.61 -12.10 2.79
CA GLY A 82 11.27 -13.28 3.38
C GLY A 82 11.75 -13.00 4.80
N SER A 83 13.05 -13.16 5.05
CA SER A 83 13.70 -12.85 6.34
C SER A 83 14.22 -11.42 6.44
N LYS A 84 14.18 -10.64 5.36
CA LYS A 84 14.74 -9.28 5.29
C LYS A 84 13.69 -8.26 5.69
N THR A 85 14.06 -7.36 6.59
CA THR A 85 13.28 -6.14 6.88
C THR A 85 13.65 -5.08 5.87
N LEU A 86 12.66 -4.52 5.19
CA LEU A 86 12.87 -3.46 4.20
C LEU A 86 12.83 -2.07 4.87
N LEU A 87 11.82 -1.85 5.69
CA LEU A 87 11.68 -0.65 6.52
C LEU A 87 10.71 -0.90 7.67
N VAL A 88 10.77 -0.03 8.67
CA VAL A 88 9.81 0.03 9.77
C VAL A 88 9.12 1.40 9.72
N LEU A 89 7.79 1.41 9.75
CA LEU A 89 7.01 2.61 10.00
C LEU A 89 6.57 2.65 11.45
N LEU A 90 6.61 3.85 12.00
CA LEU A 90 6.30 4.16 13.38
C LEU A 90 5.38 5.37 13.36
N ALA A 91 4.22 5.27 14.01
CA ALA A 91 3.34 6.40 14.18
C ALA A 91 3.23 6.77 15.65
N THR A 92 3.13 8.07 15.92
CA THR A 92 3.02 8.62 17.27
C THR A 92 2.26 9.95 17.23
N ASP A 93 1.93 10.47 18.40
CA ASP A 93 1.38 11.81 18.55
C ASP A 93 2.48 12.90 18.48
N GLU A 94 2.10 14.12 18.18
CA GLU A 94 3.02 15.26 18.06
C GLU A 94 3.84 15.48 19.35
N VAL A 95 3.23 15.27 20.52
CA VAL A 95 3.89 15.44 21.83
C VAL A 95 5.07 14.48 21.99
N ARG A 96 4.97 13.27 21.44
CA ARG A 96 6.00 12.22 21.47
C ARG A 96 6.90 12.22 20.23
N SER A 97 6.61 13.02 19.21
CA SER A 97 7.38 13.06 17.96
C SER A 97 8.88 13.33 18.18
N ASN A 98 9.24 14.23 19.10
CA ASN A 98 10.63 14.51 19.43
C ASN A 98 11.38 13.29 20.00
N ALA A 99 10.72 12.50 20.85
CA ALA A 99 11.30 11.27 21.38
C ALA A 99 11.49 10.23 20.27
N LEU A 100 10.54 10.13 19.34
CA LEU A 100 10.62 9.25 18.19
C LEU A 100 11.81 9.62 17.28
N VAL A 101 12.00 10.90 16.96
CA VAL A 101 13.12 11.39 16.13
C VAL A 101 14.46 11.24 16.84
N ALA A 102 14.52 11.45 18.17
CA ALA A 102 15.75 11.30 18.96
C ALA A 102 16.33 9.87 18.93
N THR A 103 15.51 8.86 18.61
CA THR A 103 15.99 7.47 18.41
C THR A 103 16.61 7.22 17.03
N GLY A 104 16.76 8.26 16.19
CA GLY A 104 17.35 8.21 14.87
C GLY A 104 16.36 7.90 13.74
N ASN A 105 15.05 7.95 14.02
CA ASN A 105 14.03 7.79 12.98
C ASN A 105 13.85 9.09 12.20
N ARG A 106 13.55 8.98 10.90
CA ARG A 106 13.29 10.13 10.04
C ARG A 106 11.78 10.37 9.96
N GLU A 107 11.33 11.57 10.30
CA GLU A 107 9.94 11.96 10.05
C GLU A 107 9.62 11.89 8.56
N LEU A 108 8.51 11.25 8.23
CA LEU A 108 8.05 11.05 6.86
C LEU A 108 6.85 11.94 6.53
N SER A 109 5.91 12.04 7.46
CA SER A 109 4.66 12.76 7.26
C SER A 109 4.00 13.14 8.58
N ARG A 110 3.24 14.22 8.57
CA ARG A 110 2.50 14.76 9.72
C ARG A 110 1.12 15.25 9.29
N TYR A 111 0.11 14.92 10.07
CA TYR A 111 -1.26 15.39 9.86
C TYR A 111 -2.08 15.26 11.15
N ASP A 112 -2.92 16.26 11.44
CA ASP A 112 -3.87 16.27 12.57
C ASP A 112 -3.28 15.79 13.93
N GLY A 113 -2.09 16.30 14.29
CA GLY A 113 -1.41 15.93 15.53
C GLY A 113 -0.78 14.53 15.55
N HIS A 114 -0.84 13.79 14.45
CA HIS A 114 -0.16 12.51 14.25
C HIS A 114 1.10 12.68 13.39
N VAL A 115 2.12 11.89 13.71
CA VAL A 115 3.41 11.87 13.02
C VAL A 115 3.74 10.44 12.62
N VAL A 116 4.10 10.23 11.36
CA VAL A 116 4.66 8.99 10.84
C VAL A 116 6.15 9.19 10.61
N ALA A 117 6.97 8.35 11.22
CA ALA A 117 8.40 8.26 10.98
C ALA A 117 8.77 6.92 10.36
N VAL A 118 9.88 6.92 9.62
CA VAL A 118 10.46 5.74 9.01
C VAL A 118 11.83 5.46 9.60
N LYS A 119 12.07 4.17 9.83
CA LYS A 119 13.40 3.61 9.98
C LYS A 119 13.70 2.75 8.76
N ALA A 120 14.53 3.28 7.87
CA ALA A 120 15.02 2.54 6.72
C ALA A 120 16.14 1.58 7.15
N GLU A 121 16.13 0.36 6.61
CA GLU A 121 17.22 -0.59 6.81
C GLU A 121 18.25 -0.43 5.66
N ALA A 122 19.54 -0.52 5.99
CA ALA A 122 20.63 -0.17 5.06
C ALA A 122 20.74 -1.10 3.84
N ASP A 123 20.17 -2.31 3.90
CA ASP A 123 20.24 -3.29 2.83
C ASP A 123 18.84 -3.81 2.46
N ALA A 124 18.06 -2.97 1.78
CA ALA A 124 16.75 -3.35 1.24
C ALA A 124 16.80 -3.83 -0.24
N GLY A 125 17.95 -3.74 -0.90
CA GLY A 125 18.17 -4.21 -2.28
C GLY A 125 17.17 -3.62 -3.28
N ASP A 126 16.74 -4.43 -4.26
CA ASP A 126 15.79 -4.02 -5.32
C ASP A 126 14.39 -3.64 -4.80
N LEU A 127 14.10 -3.98 -3.54
CA LEU A 127 12.85 -3.61 -2.88
C LEU A 127 12.98 -2.35 -2.02
N ALA A 128 14.17 -1.74 -1.95
CA ALA A 128 14.36 -0.45 -1.31
C ALA A 128 13.45 0.61 -1.94
N LEU A 129 12.89 1.49 -1.12
CA LEU A 129 12.13 2.64 -1.58
C LEU A 129 13.07 3.82 -1.78
N THR A 130 12.85 4.55 -2.87
CA THR A 130 13.50 5.86 -3.07
C THR A 130 12.89 6.89 -2.11
N ASP A 131 13.61 7.99 -1.88
CA ASP A 131 13.08 9.08 -1.06
C ASP A 131 11.81 9.71 -1.64
N ALA A 132 11.70 9.75 -2.98
CA ALA A 132 10.48 10.23 -3.65
C ALA A 132 9.29 9.31 -3.41
N GLU A 133 9.50 7.99 -3.51
CA GLU A 133 8.45 7.02 -3.23
C GLU A 133 8.00 7.11 -1.77
N LEU A 134 8.95 7.17 -0.83
CA LEU A 134 8.66 7.36 0.59
C LEU A 134 7.85 8.63 0.84
N ALA A 135 8.27 9.78 0.29
CA ALA A 135 7.59 11.05 0.49
C ALA A 135 6.13 11.05 0.02
N SER A 136 5.80 10.20 -0.95
CA SER A 136 4.44 10.03 -1.49
C SER A 136 3.67 8.83 -0.92
N ALA A 137 4.28 8.05 -0.02
CA ALA A 137 3.74 6.76 0.38
C ALA A 137 2.67 6.83 1.48
N VAL A 138 2.53 7.95 2.18
CA VAL A 138 1.54 8.11 3.26
C VAL A 138 0.32 8.87 2.75
N GLU A 139 -0.83 8.22 2.82
CA GLU A 139 -2.13 8.79 2.51
C GLU A 139 -2.96 8.87 3.81
N TRP A 140 -3.15 10.07 4.33
CA TRP A 140 -3.95 10.31 5.53
C TRP A 140 -5.44 10.27 5.24
N ASP A 141 -6.24 9.87 6.24
CA ASP A 141 -7.68 10.00 6.17
C ASP A 141 -8.10 11.45 6.02
N GLY A 142 -8.93 11.72 5.01
CA GLY A 142 -9.41 13.08 4.73
C GLY A 142 -8.33 14.03 4.18
N GLY A 143 -7.09 13.57 4.01
CA GLY A 143 -6.03 14.32 3.33
C GLY A 143 -6.00 14.02 1.82
N GLN A 144 -5.74 15.02 0.98
CA GLN A 144 -5.37 14.77 -0.42
C GLN A 144 -4.00 14.07 -0.46
N SER A 145 -3.84 13.01 -1.26
CA SER A 145 -2.55 12.33 -1.47
C SER A 145 -1.46 13.36 -1.81
N GLY A 146 -0.37 13.39 -1.05
CA GLY A 146 0.72 14.35 -1.23
C GLY A 146 0.57 15.69 -0.50
N THR A 147 -0.49 15.89 0.29
CA THR A 147 -0.62 17.06 1.20
C THR A 147 0.10 16.77 2.50
N VAL A 148 1.40 16.55 2.41
CA VAL A 148 2.26 16.36 3.57
C VAL A 148 2.98 17.68 3.80
N ALA A 149 2.65 18.38 4.89
CA ALA A 149 3.52 19.43 5.39
C ALA A 149 4.83 18.75 5.82
N ARG A 150 5.92 19.10 5.12
CA ARG A 150 7.27 18.63 5.42
C ARG A 150 7.94 19.58 6.41
#